data_AF-A0A963I4Z5-F1
#
_entry.id   AF-A0A963I4Z5-F1
#
_cell.length_a   1.000
_cell.length_b   1.000
_cell.length_c   1.000
_cell.angle_alpha   90.00
_cell.angle_beta   90.00
_cell.angle_gamma   90.00
#
_symmetry.space_group_name_H-M   'P 1'
#
loop_
_entity.id
_entity.type
_entity.pdbx_description
1 polymer ?
#
loop_
_entity_poly.entity_id
_entity_poly.type
_entity_poly.pdbx_seq_one_letter_code
_entity_poly.pdbx_strand_id
1 'polypeptide(L)'
;MAHPSQTQISVEKIGGTSMTAFGDVLRHIMLYDKARITGRIYVVSAYSGVTNQLLEHKKTGERGIYALFAEDAGYQTALDGLAVSLKKLNAGYADLGLPLDVADRFVDERIAQARTYLEAMHHVLASGYLDRKDVLLAAREVLASIG
;
A
#
# COMPACT_ATOMS: atom_id res chain seq x y z
N MET A 1 43.57 0.56 20.56
CA MET A 1 42.36 -0.29 20.38
C MET A 1 41.26 0.60 19.85
N ALA A 2 40.84 0.42 18.59
CA ALA A 2 39.73 1.18 18.03
C ALA A 2 38.42 0.62 18.61
N HIS A 3 37.62 1.48 19.24
CA HIS A 3 36.24 1.15 19.59
C HIS A 3 35.49 0.80 18.30
N PRO A 4 34.67 -0.28 18.24
CA PRO A 4 33.76 -0.45 17.14
C PRO A 4 32.83 0.77 17.13
N SER A 5 32.92 1.57 16.06
CA SER A 5 31.97 2.66 15.81
C SER A 5 30.58 2.05 15.86
N GLN A 6 29.77 2.44 16.86
CA GLN A 6 28.36 2.10 16.86
C GLN A 6 27.77 2.61 15.54
N THR A 7 27.27 1.68 14.73
CA THR A 7 26.56 2.03 13.51
C THR A 7 25.34 2.85 13.91
N GLN A 8 25.37 4.15 13.63
CA GLN A 8 24.30 5.07 14.03
C GLN A 8 23.00 4.67 13.31
N ILE A 9 22.02 4.23 14.08
CA ILE A 9 20.69 3.88 13.54
C ILE A 9 19.93 5.17 13.22
N SER A 10 19.23 5.20 12.09
CA SER A 10 18.37 6.33 11.71
C SER A 10 17.03 5.85 11.16
N VAL A 11 16.01 6.69 11.32
CA VAL A 11 14.66 6.49 10.78
C VAL A 11 14.39 7.61 9.79
N GLU A 12 14.07 7.26 8.55
CA GLU A 12 13.90 8.20 7.45
C GLU A 12 12.51 8.03 6.82
N LYS A 13 11.75 9.12 6.71
CA LYS A 13 10.42 9.11 6.09
C LYS A 13 10.52 9.44 4.60
N ILE A 14 9.92 8.61 3.75
CA ILE A 14 9.72 8.90 2.33
C ILE A 14 8.23 9.17 2.07
N GLY A 15 7.90 10.32 1.48
CA GLY A 15 6.52 10.71 1.19
C GLY A 15 5.95 10.05 -0.08
N GLY A 16 4.62 10.03 -0.21
CA GLY A 16 3.95 9.36 -1.34
C GLY A 16 4.27 9.96 -2.71
N THR A 17 4.50 11.28 -2.80
CA THR A 17 4.99 11.93 -4.03
C THR A 17 6.40 11.47 -4.37
N SER A 18 7.28 11.31 -3.38
CA SER A 18 8.63 10.79 -3.63
C SER A 18 8.59 9.34 -4.11
N MET A 19 7.62 8.55 -3.64
CA MET A 19 7.44 7.17 -4.08
C MET A 19 7.06 7.06 -5.57
N THR A 20 6.49 8.09 -6.21
CA THR A 20 6.29 8.05 -7.67
C THR A 20 7.60 8.06 -8.45
N ALA A 21 8.68 8.55 -7.83
CA ALA A 21 10.04 8.55 -8.37
C ALA A 21 10.93 7.56 -7.59
N PHE A 22 10.40 6.38 -7.24
CA PHE A 22 11.13 5.40 -6.41
C PHE A 22 12.53 5.05 -6.94
N GLY A 23 12.73 4.97 -8.27
CA GLY A 23 14.06 4.74 -8.83
C GLY A 23 15.10 5.80 -8.44
N ASP A 24 14.70 7.07 -8.34
CA ASP A 24 15.58 8.15 -7.88
C ASP A 24 15.77 8.11 -6.37
N VAL A 25 14.74 7.75 -5.60
CA VAL A 25 14.86 7.50 -4.16
C VAL A 25 15.87 6.38 -3.91
N LEU A 26 15.78 5.28 -4.64
CA LEU A 26 16.70 4.16 -4.50
C LEU A 26 18.15 4.58 -4.79
N ARG A 27 18.39 5.25 -5.92
CA ARG A 27 19.74 5.65 -6.34
C ARG A 27 20.34 6.77 -5.49
N HIS A 28 19.56 7.82 -5.23
CA HIS A 28 20.08 9.08 -4.67
C HIS A 28 19.83 9.22 -3.16
N ILE A 29 19.06 8.34 -2.54
CA ILE A 29 18.79 8.37 -1.09
C ILE A 29 19.23 7.07 -0.42
N MET A 30 18.76 5.92 -0.93
CA MET A 30 18.99 4.64 -0.27
C MET A 30 20.38 4.09 -0.53
N LEU A 31 20.84 4.14 -1.78
CA LEU A 31 22.13 3.58 -2.24
C LEU A 31 23.20 4.64 -2.51
N TYR A 32 22.93 5.91 -2.19
CA TYR A 32 23.83 7.03 -2.46
C TYR A 32 25.17 6.89 -1.75
N ASP A 33 25.14 6.71 -0.43
CA ASP A 33 26.34 6.52 0.39
C ASP A 33 26.54 5.03 0.69
N LYS A 34 27.49 4.40 0.00
CA LYS A 34 27.82 2.98 0.15
C LYS A 34 28.30 2.61 1.56
N ALA A 35 28.87 3.56 2.31
CA ALA A 35 29.29 3.34 3.68
C ALA A 35 28.12 3.37 4.69
N ARG A 36 26.96 3.90 4.27
CA ARG A 36 25.77 4.12 5.10
C ARG A 36 24.51 3.52 4.47
N ILE A 37 24.63 2.33 3.89
CA ILE A 37 23.46 1.56 3.41
C ILE A 37 22.74 0.88 4.57
N THR A 38 23.49 0.36 5.55
CA THR A 38 22.95 -0.36 6.72
C THR A 38 22.67 0.59 7.89
N GLY A 39 21.87 0.13 8.87
CA GLY A 39 21.47 0.95 10.04
C GLY A 39 20.38 1.99 9.72
N ARG A 40 19.64 1.83 8.62
CA ARG A 40 18.59 2.78 8.20
C ARG A 40 17.25 2.07 8.13
N ILE A 41 16.25 2.66 8.77
CA ILE A 41 14.85 2.24 8.70
C ILE A 41 14.11 3.25 7.83
N TYR A 42 13.47 2.78 6.77
CA TYR A 42 12.67 3.63 5.89
C TYR A 42 11.19 3.45 6.18
N VAL A 43 10.53 4.56 6.52
CA VAL A 43 9.07 4.60 6.66
C VAL A 43 8.53 5.21 5.37
N VAL A 44 8.01 4.37 4.47
CA VAL A 44 7.45 4.82 3.19
C VAL A 44 5.94 5.05 3.32
N SER A 45 5.41 5.99 2.53
CA SER A 45 3.97 6.13 2.36
C SER A 45 3.55 5.32 1.14
N ALA A 46 2.25 5.05 1.01
CA ALA A 46 1.70 4.49 -0.21
C ALA A 46 2.09 5.28 -1.46
N TYR A 47 2.17 4.59 -2.59
CA TYR A 47 2.36 5.24 -3.89
C TYR A 47 1.24 6.26 -4.14
N SER A 48 1.60 7.42 -4.70
CA SER A 48 0.60 8.42 -5.10
C SER A 48 -0.45 7.80 -6.03
N GLY A 49 -1.72 8.10 -5.79
CA GLY A 49 -2.86 7.53 -6.53
C GLY A 49 -3.44 6.27 -5.89
N VAL A 50 -2.64 5.41 -5.25
CA VAL A 50 -3.14 4.18 -4.59
C VAL A 50 -4.09 4.52 -3.44
N THR A 51 -3.77 5.51 -2.61
CA THR A 51 -4.67 5.97 -1.53
C THR A 51 -6.01 6.48 -2.08
N ASN A 52 -6.02 7.11 -3.26
CA ASN A 52 -7.27 7.59 -3.87
C ASN A 52 -8.13 6.42 -4.36
N GLN A 53 -7.52 5.39 -4.95
CA GLN A 53 -8.22 4.17 -5.36
C GLN A 53 -8.81 3.42 -4.15
N LEU A 54 -8.10 3.41 -3.02
CA LEU A 54 -8.55 2.75 -1.79
C LEU A 54 -9.68 3.50 -1.08
N LEU A 55 -9.58 4.83 -0.94
CA LEU A 55 -10.47 5.62 -0.09
C LEU A 55 -11.44 6.49 -0.91
N GLU A 56 -10.93 7.58 -1.49
CA GLU A 56 -11.70 8.52 -2.32
C GLU A 56 -10.73 9.44 -3.06
N HIS A 57 -11.03 9.74 -4.33
CA HIS A 57 -10.26 10.72 -5.08
C HIS A 57 -10.70 12.15 -4.75
N LYS A 58 -10.05 12.78 -3.76
CA LYS A 58 -10.37 14.12 -3.23
C LYS A 58 -10.58 15.24 -4.27
N LYS A 59 -10.01 15.12 -5.47
CA LYS A 59 -10.11 16.15 -6.53
C LYS A 59 -11.25 15.91 -7.52
N THR A 60 -11.61 14.66 -7.78
CA THR A 60 -12.61 14.30 -8.80
C THR A 60 -13.91 13.82 -8.16
N GLY A 61 -13.91 13.51 -6.87
CA GLY A 61 -15.01 12.84 -6.18
C GLY A 61 -15.20 11.38 -6.62
N GLU A 62 -14.27 10.83 -7.40
CA GLU A 62 -14.35 9.44 -7.82
C GLU A 62 -14.22 8.53 -6.59
N ARG A 63 -15.15 7.58 -6.52
CA ARG A 63 -15.35 6.73 -5.36
C ARG A 63 -14.28 5.65 -5.30
N GLY A 64 -13.54 5.60 -4.19
CA GLY A 64 -12.60 4.53 -3.92
C GLY A 64 -13.29 3.26 -3.42
N ILE A 65 -12.50 2.19 -3.26
CA ILE A 65 -12.98 0.87 -2.82
C ILE A 65 -13.74 0.96 -1.49
N TYR A 66 -13.28 1.80 -0.55
CA TYR A 66 -13.97 2.03 0.72
C TYR A 66 -15.40 2.57 0.52
N ALA A 67 -15.56 3.60 -0.32
CA ALA A 67 -16.87 4.17 -0.61
C ALA A 67 -17.78 3.17 -1.36
N LEU A 68 -17.21 2.38 -2.25
CA LEU A 68 -17.91 1.29 -2.96
C LEU A 68 -18.36 0.18 -1.99
N PHE A 69 -17.50 -0.20 -1.05
CA PHE A 69 -17.82 -1.16 0.00
C PHE A 69 -18.94 -0.65 0.92
N ALA A 70 -18.85 0.61 1.33
CA ALA A 70 -19.84 1.23 2.21
C ALA A 70 -21.25 1.29 1.59
N GLU A 71 -21.36 1.26 0.27
CA GLU A 71 -22.64 1.26 -0.44
C GLU A 71 -22.99 -0.11 -1.05
N ASP A 72 -22.20 -1.14 -0.75
CA ASP A 72 -22.37 -2.48 -1.31
C ASP A 72 -22.40 -2.52 -2.84
N ALA A 73 -21.54 -1.71 -3.46
CA ALA A 73 -21.56 -1.45 -4.91
C ALA A 73 -20.20 -1.76 -5.54
N GLY A 74 -20.02 -2.93 -6.14
CA GLY A 74 -18.92 -3.20 -7.08
C GLY A 74 -17.50 -3.09 -6.51
N TYR A 75 -17.31 -3.09 -5.18
CA TYR A 75 -15.99 -2.99 -4.55
C TYR A 75 -15.06 -4.15 -4.92
N GLN A 76 -15.63 -5.31 -5.23
CA GLN A 76 -14.94 -6.51 -5.69
C GLN A 76 -14.19 -6.27 -7.01
N THR A 77 -14.86 -5.65 -7.98
CA THR A 77 -14.26 -5.28 -9.27
C THR A 77 -13.23 -4.18 -9.09
N ALA A 78 -13.44 -3.26 -8.15
CA ALA A 78 -12.48 -2.20 -7.86
C ALA A 78 -11.19 -2.75 -7.21
N LEU A 79 -11.26 -3.82 -6.41
CA LEU A 79 -10.09 -4.56 -5.93
C LEU A 79 -9.29 -5.19 -7.08
N ASP A 80 -9.95 -5.76 -8.08
CA ASP A 80 -9.28 -6.29 -9.27
C ASP A 80 -8.56 -5.17 -10.04
N GLY A 81 -9.22 -4.03 -10.21
CA GLY A 81 -8.62 -2.84 -10.82
C GLY A 81 -7.40 -2.32 -10.05
N LEU A 82 -7.44 -2.37 -8.72
CA LEU A 82 -6.29 -2.03 -7.87
C LEU A 82 -5.14 -3.01 -8.06
N ALA A 83 -5.40 -4.32 -8.12
CA ALA A 83 -4.37 -5.32 -8.37
C ALA A 83 -3.64 -5.05 -9.69
N VAL A 84 -4.39 -4.77 -10.77
CA VAL A 84 -3.83 -4.41 -12.08
C VAL A 84 -2.97 -3.14 -12.00
N SER A 85 -3.46 -2.11 -11.28
CA SER A 85 -2.73 -0.86 -11.07
C SER A 85 -1.39 -1.07 -10.36
N LEU A 86 -1.38 -1.87 -9.28
CA LEU A 86 -0.19 -2.18 -8.50
C LEU A 86 0.82 -3.02 -9.30
N LYS A 87 0.37 -4.02 -10.06
CA LYS A 87 1.25 -4.81 -10.94
C LYS A 87 1.86 -3.96 -12.05
N LYS A 88 1.12 -2.97 -12.57
CA LYS A 88 1.67 -1.99 -13.51
C LYS A 88 2.79 -1.14 -12.88
N LEU A 89 2.66 -0.77 -11.59
CA LEU A 89 3.75 -0.11 -10.87
C LEU A 89 4.96 -1.04 -10.73
N ASN A 90 4.75 -2.31 -10.35
CA ASN A 90 5.83 -3.30 -10.27
C ASN A 90 6.59 -3.42 -11.60
N ALA A 91 5.86 -3.56 -12.72
CA ALA A 91 6.45 -3.62 -14.05
C ALA A 91 7.34 -2.41 -14.37
N GLY A 92 6.98 -1.21 -13.90
CA GLY A 92 7.79 0.00 -14.03
C GLY A 92 9.12 -0.02 -13.28
N TYR A 93 9.32 -0.98 -12.37
CA TYR A 93 10.56 -1.16 -11.60
C TYR A 93 11.34 -2.41 -11.99
N ALA A 94 10.95 -3.12 -13.06
CA ALA A 94 11.66 -4.31 -13.55
C ALA A 94 13.15 -4.01 -13.83
N ASP A 95 13.45 -2.86 -14.45
CA ASP A 95 14.82 -2.43 -14.77
C ASP A 95 15.66 -2.10 -13.53
N LEU A 96 15.02 -1.94 -12.37
CA LEU A 96 15.71 -1.78 -11.08
C LEU A 96 16.02 -3.13 -10.42
N GLY A 97 15.70 -4.25 -11.08
CA GLY A 97 15.92 -5.61 -10.59
C GLY A 97 14.79 -6.14 -9.70
N LEU A 98 13.58 -5.56 -9.76
CA LEU A 98 12.43 -6.08 -9.02
C LEU A 98 12.01 -7.45 -9.58
N PRO A 99 11.96 -8.52 -8.77
CA PRO A 99 11.45 -9.82 -9.21
C PRO A 99 9.93 -9.74 -9.37
N LEU A 100 9.48 -9.52 -10.61
CA LEU A 100 8.06 -9.26 -10.92
C LEU A 100 7.13 -10.41 -10.51
N ASP A 101 7.56 -11.66 -10.68
CA ASP A 101 6.79 -12.83 -10.28
C ASP A 101 6.51 -12.86 -8.76
N VAL A 102 7.53 -12.53 -7.96
CA VAL A 102 7.40 -12.44 -6.50
C VAL A 102 6.56 -11.24 -6.11
N ALA A 103 6.79 -10.08 -6.72
CA ALA A 103 6.09 -8.84 -6.41
C ALA A 103 4.60 -8.90 -6.80
N ASP A 104 4.28 -9.45 -7.95
CA ASP A 104 2.90 -9.58 -8.43
C ASP A 104 2.12 -10.64 -7.64
N ARG A 105 2.77 -11.75 -7.26
CA ARG A 105 2.18 -12.72 -6.35
C ARG A 105 1.87 -12.10 -4.98
N PHE A 106 2.78 -11.29 -4.45
CA PHE A 106 2.53 -10.58 -3.19
C PHE A 106 1.32 -9.65 -3.29
N VAL A 107 1.17 -8.92 -4.40
CA VAL A 107 -0.04 -8.10 -4.66
C VAL A 107 -1.29 -8.97 -4.69
N ASP A 108 -1.28 -10.09 -5.40
CA ASP A 108 -2.43 -11.00 -5.49
C ASP A 108 -2.85 -11.54 -4.13
N GLU A 109 -1.90 -12.00 -3.32
CA GLU A 109 -2.15 -12.51 -1.97
C GLU A 109 -2.77 -11.44 -1.07
N ARG A 110 -2.25 -10.19 -1.12
CA ARG A 110 -2.77 -9.08 -0.31
C ARG A 110 -4.16 -8.65 -0.73
N ILE A 111 -4.43 -8.58 -2.03
CA ILE A 111 -5.76 -8.25 -2.57
C ILE A 111 -6.77 -9.37 -2.24
N ALA A 112 -6.38 -10.63 -2.40
CA ALA A 112 -7.23 -11.77 -2.03
C ALA A 112 -7.55 -11.78 -0.53
N GLN A 113 -6.57 -11.48 0.32
CA GLN A 113 -6.80 -11.38 1.77
C GLN A 113 -7.75 -10.23 2.12
N ALA A 114 -7.56 -9.05 1.52
CA ALA A 114 -8.44 -7.91 1.72
C ALA A 114 -9.88 -8.22 1.27
N ARG A 115 -10.04 -8.90 0.13
CA ARG A 115 -11.33 -9.39 -0.37
C ARG A 115 -12.04 -10.24 0.66
N THR A 116 -11.39 -11.27 1.18
CA THR A 116 -11.96 -12.17 2.19
C THR A 116 -12.40 -11.41 3.44
N TYR A 117 -11.62 -10.43 3.90
CA TYR A 117 -12.00 -9.63 5.06
C TYR A 117 -13.19 -8.72 4.79
N LEU A 118 -13.25 -8.08 3.62
CA LEU A 118 -14.39 -7.24 3.26
C LEU A 118 -15.67 -8.06 3.08
N GLU A 119 -15.59 -9.25 2.48
CA GLU A 119 -16.73 -10.18 2.38
C GLU A 119 -17.26 -10.59 3.77
N ALA A 120 -16.36 -10.95 4.69
CA ALA A 120 -16.74 -11.26 6.07
C ALA A 120 -17.42 -10.07 6.75
N MET A 121 -16.87 -8.86 6.59
CA MET A 121 -17.46 -7.62 7.13
C MET A 121 -18.82 -7.31 6.51
N HIS A 122 -19.01 -7.58 5.22
CA HIS A 122 -20.28 -7.43 4.54
C HIS A 122 -21.36 -8.35 5.15
N HIS A 123 -21.03 -9.62 5.41
CA HIS A 123 -21.95 -10.55 6.09
C HIS A 123 -22.30 -10.08 7.51
N VAL A 124 -21.33 -9.55 8.24
CA VAL A 124 -21.54 -8.99 9.57
C VAL A 124 -22.46 -7.76 9.52
N LEU A 125 -22.29 -6.88 8.55
CA LEU A 125 -23.20 -5.74 8.33
C LEU A 125 -24.63 -6.18 8.03
N ALA A 126 -24.80 -7.19 7.16
CA ALA A 126 -26.10 -7.72 6.79
C ALA A 126 -26.82 -8.38 7.97
N SER A 127 -26.07 -8.92 8.94
CA SER A 127 -26.64 -9.56 10.14
C SER A 127 -27.26 -8.59 11.15
N GLY A 128 -26.84 -7.32 11.14
CA GLY A 128 -27.28 -6.29 12.08
C GLY A 128 -26.74 -6.43 13.52
N TYR A 129 -25.85 -7.39 13.79
CA TYR A 129 -25.32 -7.63 15.15
C TYR A 129 -24.29 -6.60 15.61
N LEU A 130 -23.57 -5.95 14.69
CA LEU A 130 -22.55 -4.95 15.01
C LEU A 130 -22.92 -3.56 14.47
N ASP A 131 -22.38 -2.53 15.12
CA ASP A 131 -22.54 -1.16 14.66
C ASP A 131 -21.88 -0.96 13.30
N ARG A 132 -22.64 -0.38 12.36
CA ARG A 132 -22.19 -0.14 10.98
C ARG A 132 -20.92 0.70 10.93
N LYS A 133 -20.77 1.71 11.81
CA LYS A 133 -19.62 2.59 11.86
C LYS A 133 -18.35 1.83 12.22
N ASP A 134 -18.45 0.89 13.17
CA ASP A 134 -17.29 0.10 13.62
C ASP A 134 -16.83 -0.86 12.50
N VAL A 135 -17.77 -1.49 11.80
CA VAL A 135 -17.42 -2.35 10.66
C VAL A 135 -16.83 -1.55 9.50
N LEU A 136 -17.37 -0.37 9.19
CA LEU A 136 -16.79 0.50 8.17
C LEU A 136 -15.39 1.01 8.58
N LEU A 137 -15.18 1.34 9.86
CA LEU A 137 -13.84 1.70 10.34
C LEU A 137 -12.85 0.55 10.14
N ALA A 138 -13.23 -0.68 10.49
CA ALA A 138 -12.39 -1.86 10.27
C ALA A 138 -12.07 -2.09 8.78
N ALA A 139 -13.06 -1.91 7.89
CA ALA A 139 -12.86 -1.99 6.45
C ALA A 139 -11.85 -0.95 5.95
N ARG A 140 -11.92 0.28 6.48
CA ARG A 140 -10.97 1.34 6.16
C ARG A 140 -9.55 0.98 6.57
N GLU A 141 -9.35 0.40 7.74
CA GLU A 141 -8.03 -0.03 8.21
C GLU A 141 -7.46 -1.18 7.37
N VAL A 142 -8.29 -2.15 6.99
CA VAL A 142 -7.88 -3.23 6.06
C VAL A 142 -7.41 -2.64 4.74
N LEU A 143 -8.18 -1.73 4.15
CA LEU A 143 -7.82 -1.08 2.88
C LEU A 143 -6.56 -0.22 3.02
N ALA A 144 -6.42 0.54 4.11
CA ALA A 144 -5.23 1.34 4.37
C ALA A 144 -3.96 0.49 4.50
N SER A 145 -4.08 -0.77 4.96
CA SER A 145 -2.95 -1.71 5.06
C SER A 145 -2.42 -2.25 3.73
N ILE A 146 -3.12 -1.98 2.61
CA ILE A 146 -2.70 -2.40 1.26
C ILE A 146 -1.74 -1.36 0.66
N GLY A 147 -1.94 -0.08 1.01
CA GLY A 147 -1.23 1.06 0.46
C GLY A 147 0.26 1.07 0.76
#